data_AF-A0A2N9ATG7-F1
#
_entry.id   AF-A0A2N9ATG7-F1
#
_cell.length_a   1.000
_cell.length_b   1.000
_cell.length_c   1.000
_cell.angle_alpha   90.00
_cell.angle_beta   90.00
_cell.angle_gamma   90.00
#
_symmetry.space_group_name_H-M   'P 1'
#
loop_
_entity.id
_entity.type
_entity.pdbx_description
1 polymer ?
#
loop_
_entity_poly.entity_id
_entity_poly.type
_entity_poly.pdbx_seq_one_letter_code
_entity_poly.pdbx_strand_id
1 'polypeptide(L)'
;MKARRTREVGGSIDRDVYMTPAPEAVARLFDQYGAEAAEERWHWIDVRTLGNLARTGRARLGMRSLNPGKKRTTSPAQEAAAVEVAFLVGSGRAGERAAGMGLASLTYVLQERGLADMPKLRGAARGENSRDGHLASRGDADAAARIEARLEHERDLYAVMRAALALVPEQPATGRYRLPEISPELAAALAGHPPDAVDRAFPGLLPRGVEEPVDAEREAAAPPAESPAIPVAQESAMLSRRPRHSRLPDEATIRLQWTETPNVSTLAERWGVSRCYVYGTLKRLGLRRPDAPAVPALPAPAPAAEVTNVVAFTPAPHAEPAPVPATVAPRATVQWDVAFPNRLGLDDLVLAVALSQRAGLGADEAIRFVRADAAAAGRQA
;
A
#
# COMPACT_ATOMS: atom_id res chain seq x y z
N MET A 1 -0.57 -4.25 -52.80
CA MET A 1 0.06 -3.62 -51.61
C MET A 1 -0.78 -2.42 -51.17
N LYS A 2 -1.64 -2.58 -50.15
CA LYS A 2 -2.42 -1.48 -49.56
C LYS A 2 -1.71 -1.04 -48.28
N ALA A 3 -1.24 0.21 -48.25
CA ALA A 3 -0.65 0.81 -47.06
C ALA A 3 -1.68 0.86 -45.93
N ARG A 4 -1.45 0.11 -44.85
CA ARG A 4 -2.20 0.24 -43.60
C ARG A 4 -1.89 1.62 -43.03
N ARG A 5 -2.85 2.55 -43.14
CA ARG A 5 -2.84 3.79 -42.35
C ARG A 5 -2.97 3.39 -40.88
N THR A 6 -1.90 3.53 -40.11
CA THR A 6 -1.94 3.57 -38.66
C THR A 6 -2.88 4.69 -38.24
N ARG A 7 -4.05 4.32 -37.74
CA ARG A 7 -5.02 5.28 -37.22
C ARG A 7 -4.50 5.73 -35.86
N GLU A 8 -4.03 6.96 -35.79
CA GLU A 8 -3.69 7.61 -34.52
C GLU A 8 -4.94 7.58 -33.63
N VAL A 9 -4.87 6.76 -32.58
CA VAL A 9 -5.85 6.77 -31.49
C VAL A 9 -5.61 8.09 -30.77
N GLY A 10 -6.35 9.13 -31.15
CA GLY A 10 -6.30 10.42 -30.47
C GLY A 10 -6.65 10.21 -29.00
N GLY A 11 -5.63 10.24 -28.13
CA GLY A 11 -5.82 10.27 -26.69
C GLY A 11 -6.72 11.46 -26.34
N SER A 12 -7.69 11.24 -25.45
CA SER A 12 -8.45 12.36 -24.91
C SER A 12 -7.47 13.32 -24.23
N ILE A 13 -7.48 14.59 -24.63
CA ILE A 13 -6.64 15.66 -24.05
C ILE A 13 -6.75 15.65 -22.52
N ASP A 14 -7.95 15.38 -21.98
CA ASP A 14 -8.16 15.29 -20.53
C ASP A 14 -7.33 14.18 -19.88
N ARG A 15 -7.18 13.03 -20.55
CA ARG A 15 -6.37 11.92 -20.03
C ARG A 15 -4.90 12.31 -19.93
N ASP A 16 -4.40 13.03 -20.93
CA ASP A 16 -3.01 13.44 -21.01
C ASP A 16 -2.71 14.61 -20.04
N VAL A 17 -3.68 15.50 -19.82
CA VAL A 17 -3.59 16.58 -18.82
C VAL A 17 -3.56 16.03 -17.40
N TYR A 18 -4.37 15.03 -17.06
CA TYR A 18 -4.47 14.49 -15.69
C TYR A 18 -3.54 13.31 -15.39
N MET A 19 -2.46 13.12 -16.17
CA MET A 19 -1.49 12.07 -15.90
C MET A 19 -0.71 12.33 -14.61
N THR A 20 -0.48 11.28 -13.82
CA THR A 20 0.42 11.35 -12.68
C THR A 20 1.86 11.55 -13.18
N PRO A 21 2.58 12.60 -12.75
CA PRO A 21 3.93 12.86 -13.23
C PRO A 21 4.92 11.81 -12.72
N ALA A 22 6.00 11.62 -13.48
CA ALA A 22 7.12 10.78 -13.05
C ALA A 22 7.74 11.35 -11.76
N PRO A 23 8.01 10.52 -10.73
CA PRO A 23 8.59 10.97 -9.47
C PRO A 23 9.85 11.82 -9.63
N GLU A 24 10.71 11.48 -10.57
CA GLU A 24 11.97 12.15 -10.88
C GLU A 24 11.75 13.57 -11.42
N ALA A 25 10.70 13.79 -12.21
CA ALA A 25 10.34 15.10 -12.71
C ALA A 25 9.85 16.02 -11.58
N VAL A 26 9.02 15.47 -10.68
CA VAL A 26 8.55 16.20 -9.49
C VAL A 26 9.74 16.54 -8.57
N ALA A 27 10.65 15.59 -8.36
CA ALA A 27 11.84 15.79 -7.53
C ALA A 27 12.74 16.94 -8.03
N ARG A 28 13.01 16.99 -9.35
CA ARG A 28 13.79 18.07 -9.98
C ARG A 28 13.11 19.42 -9.83
N LEU A 29 11.80 19.49 -10.08
CA LEU A 29 11.04 20.73 -9.95
C LEU A 29 11.03 21.24 -8.51
N PHE A 30 10.84 20.33 -7.53
CA PHE A 30 10.92 20.65 -6.11
C PHE A 30 12.28 21.21 -5.70
N ASP A 31 13.36 20.61 -6.20
CA ASP A 31 14.73 21.04 -5.84
C ASP A 31 15.11 22.38 -6.47
N GLN A 32 14.64 22.63 -7.71
CA GLN A 32 14.99 23.83 -8.45
C GLN A 32 14.10 25.04 -8.12
N TYR A 33 12.80 24.82 -7.85
CA TYR A 33 11.80 25.89 -7.75
C TYR A 33 10.91 25.82 -6.51
N GLY A 34 11.07 24.83 -5.63
CA GLY A 34 10.24 24.67 -4.44
C GLY A 34 8.96 23.87 -4.65
N ALA A 35 8.18 23.71 -3.58
CA ALA A 35 6.97 22.89 -3.59
C ALA A 35 5.80 23.59 -4.30
N GLU A 36 5.77 24.92 -4.20
CA GLU A 36 4.75 25.81 -4.77
C GLU A 36 4.72 25.70 -6.30
N ALA A 37 5.89 25.65 -6.95
CA ALA A 37 5.99 25.48 -8.39
C ALA A 37 5.43 24.12 -8.88
N ALA A 38 5.56 23.08 -8.06
CA ALA A 38 5.00 21.77 -8.36
C ALA A 38 3.48 21.74 -8.14
N GLU A 39 2.98 22.43 -7.12
CA GLU A 39 1.54 22.60 -6.90
C GLU A 39 0.90 23.37 -8.06
N GLU A 40 1.52 24.46 -8.53
CA GLU A 40 1.02 25.21 -9.69
C GLU A 40 0.99 24.34 -10.96
N ARG A 41 2.08 23.59 -11.21
CA ARG A 41 2.20 22.74 -12.40
C ARG A 41 1.24 21.55 -12.38
N TRP A 42 1.01 20.96 -11.21
CA TRP A 42 0.20 19.75 -11.02
C TRP A 42 -0.94 19.98 -10.02
N HIS A 43 -1.66 21.09 -10.19
CA HIS A 43 -2.69 21.58 -9.25
C HIS A 43 -3.84 20.60 -8.97
N TRP A 44 -4.04 19.58 -9.81
CA TRP A 44 -5.02 18.52 -9.59
C TRP A 44 -4.51 17.41 -8.66
N ILE A 45 -3.22 17.41 -8.31
CA ILE A 45 -2.60 16.43 -7.41
C ILE A 45 -2.40 17.08 -6.04
N ASP A 46 -2.89 16.41 -5.01
CA ASP A 46 -2.72 16.85 -3.63
C ASP A 46 -1.23 17.03 -3.26
N VAL A 47 -0.91 18.12 -2.56
CA VAL A 47 0.46 18.51 -2.17
C VAL A 47 1.18 17.38 -1.43
N ARG A 48 0.49 16.59 -0.62
CA ARG A 48 1.10 15.43 0.07
C ARG A 48 1.55 14.37 -0.93
N THR A 49 0.77 14.15 -1.99
CA THR A 49 1.11 13.20 -3.06
C THR A 49 2.31 13.70 -3.85
N LEU A 50 2.36 15.00 -4.18
CA LEU A 50 3.54 15.61 -4.80
C LEU A 50 4.79 15.47 -3.93
N GLY A 51 4.69 15.72 -2.61
CA GLY A 51 5.79 15.52 -1.68
C GLY A 51 6.28 14.06 -1.61
N ASN A 52 5.36 13.08 -1.71
CA ASN A 52 5.72 11.67 -1.78
C ASN A 52 6.40 11.29 -3.09
N LEU A 53 5.94 11.84 -4.22
CA LEU A 53 6.56 11.66 -5.53
C LEU A 53 7.96 12.28 -5.55
N ALA A 54 8.13 13.50 -5.03
CA ALA A 54 9.43 14.15 -4.93
C ALA A 54 10.41 13.32 -4.08
N ARG A 55 9.98 12.77 -2.94
CA ARG A 55 10.82 11.90 -2.10
C ARG A 55 11.28 10.64 -2.85
N THR A 56 10.34 9.98 -3.52
CA THR A 56 10.61 8.79 -4.33
C THR A 56 11.56 9.12 -5.48
N GLY A 57 11.34 10.23 -6.18
CA GLY A 57 12.20 10.69 -7.27
C GLY A 57 13.61 11.04 -6.81
N ARG A 58 13.76 11.72 -5.66
CA ARG A 58 15.07 11.99 -5.06
C ARG A 58 15.83 10.71 -4.78
N ALA A 59 15.17 9.71 -4.18
CA ALA A 59 15.77 8.40 -3.95
C ALA A 59 16.25 7.75 -5.26
N ARG A 60 15.42 7.72 -6.29
CA ARG A 60 15.77 7.15 -7.61
C ARG A 60 16.90 7.90 -8.32
N LEU A 61 17.01 9.22 -8.10
CA LEU A 61 18.08 10.06 -8.63
C LEU A 61 19.35 10.05 -7.77
N GLY A 62 19.38 9.32 -6.65
CA GLY A 62 20.52 9.33 -5.72
C GLY A 62 20.71 10.65 -4.97
N MET A 63 19.67 11.50 -4.93
CA MET A 63 19.70 12.79 -4.25
C MET A 63 19.48 12.60 -2.75
N ARG A 64 20.11 13.46 -1.94
CA ARG A 64 19.94 13.45 -0.47
C ARG A 64 18.49 13.78 -0.10
N SER A 65 17.96 13.06 0.89
CA SER A 65 16.66 13.38 1.49
C SER A 65 16.74 14.73 2.21
N LEU A 66 15.72 15.59 2.01
CA LEU A 66 15.65 16.93 2.61
C LEU A 66 15.48 16.90 4.13
N ASN A 67 15.00 15.78 4.70
CA ASN A 67 14.70 15.67 6.12
C ASN A 67 15.56 14.60 6.82
N PRO A 68 16.88 14.78 6.92
CA PRO A 68 17.74 13.83 7.63
C PRO A 68 17.55 13.88 9.16
N GLY A 69 16.85 14.88 9.70
CA GLY A 69 16.92 15.25 11.11
C GLY A 69 16.07 14.43 12.08
N LYS A 70 15.05 13.68 11.61
CA LYS A 70 14.23 12.90 12.55
C LYS A 70 14.94 11.58 12.86
N LYS A 71 15.48 11.46 14.08
CA LYS A 71 16.01 10.19 14.60
C LYS A 71 14.97 9.10 14.37
N ARG A 72 15.31 8.11 13.54
CA ARG A 72 14.46 6.93 13.34
C ARG A 72 14.44 6.13 14.63
N THR A 73 13.26 5.68 15.03
CA THR A 73 13.10 4.75 16.16
C THR A 73 13.38 3.31 15.75
N THR A 74 13.53 3.05 14.45
CA THR A 74 13.69 1.73 13.83
C THR A 74 15.13 1.55 13.35
N SER A 75 15.64 0.32 13.47
CA SER A 75 16.99 -0.02 12.97
C SER A 75 16.96 -0.33 11.47
N PRO A 76 18.07 -0.14 10.73
CA PRO A 76 18.13 -0.50 9.31
C PRO A 76 17.78 -1.97 9.02
N ALA A 77 18.19 -2.89 9.89
CA ALA A 77 17.87 -4.32 9.76
C ALA A 77 16.36 -4.60 9.93
N GLN A 78 15.71 -3.92 10.89
CA GLN A 78 14.27 -3.99 11.10
C GLN A 78 13.50 -3.43 9.90
N GLU A 79 13.93 -2.30 9.37
CA GLU A 79 13.35 -1.68 8.18
C GLU A 79 13.46 -2.59 6.96
N ALA A 80 14.62 -3.23 6.77
CA ALA A 80 14.86 -4.14 5.65
C ALA A 80 13.94 -5.36 5.70
N ALA A 81 13.88 -6.04 6.84
CA ALA A 81 13.00 -7.19 7.02
C ALA A 81 11.51 -6.80 6.88
N ALA A 82 11.08 -5.65 7.40
CA ALA A 82 9.71 -5.16 7.26
C ALA A 82 9.31 -4.93 5.79
N VAL A 83 10.21 -4.34 5.00
CA VAL A 83 10.00 -4.13 3.57
C VAL A 83 9.83 -5.47 2.85
N GLU A 84 10.72 -6.43 3.08
CA GLU A 84 10.66 -7.71 2.38
C GLU A 84 9.44 -8.56 2.78
N VAL A 85 9.05 -8.57 4.06
CA VAL A 85 7.78 -9.18 4.50
C VAL A 85 6.58 -8.54 3.82
N ALA A 86 6.57 -7.20 3.69
CA ALA A 86 5.48 -6.52 3.00
C ALA A 86 5.36 -6.95 1.53
N PHE A 87 6.48 -7.12 0.82
CA PHE A 87 6.48 -7.61 -0.57
C PHE A 87 6.09 -9.09 -0.67
N LEU A 88 6.59 -9.94 0.24
CA LEU A 88 6.31 -11.38 0.25
C LEU A 88 4.83 -11.70 0.51
N VAL A 89 4.22 -11.00 1.47
CA VAL A 89 2.79 -11.13 1.78
C VAL A 89 1.94 -10.34 0.78
N GLY A 90 2.53 -9.36 0.10
CA GLY A 90 1.81 -8.44 -0.77
C GLY A 90 0.99 -7.42 0.03
N SER A 91 1.43 -7.01 1.22
CA SER A 91 0.71 -6.07 2.08
C SER A 91 1.66 -5.22 2.92
N GLY A 92 1.65 -3.90 2.71
CA GLY A 92 2.37 -2.96 3.60
C GLY A 92 1.98 -3.07 5.08
N ARG A 93 0.72 -3.45 5.36
CA ARG A 93 0.23 -3.67 6.73
C ARG A 93 0.83 -4.92 7.39
N ALA A 94 1.22 -5.93 6.61
CA ALA A 94 1.86 -7.12 7.16
C ALA A 94 3.28 -6.79 7.64
N GLY A 95 4.07 -6.10 6.80
CA GLY A 95 5.40 -5.62 7.20
C GLY A 95 5.36 -4.67 8.41
N GLU A 96 4.36 -3.79 8.49
CA GLU A 96 4.10 -2.94 9.66
C GLU A 96 3.98 -3.77 10.95
N ARG A 97 3.02 -4.70 10.97
CA ARG A 97 2.68 -5.48 12.17
C ARG A 97 3.80 -6.42 12.57
N ALA A 98 4.40 -7.10 11.59
CA ALA A 98 5.48 -8.05 11.83
C ALA A 98 6.70 -7.39 12.48
N ALA A 99 7.05 -6.18 12.03
CA ALA A 99 8.20 -5.45 12.54
C ALA A 99 7.86 -4.51 13.72
N GLY A 100 6.59 -4.40 14.13
CA GLY A 100 6.16 -3.43 15.15
C GLY A 100 6.40 -1.96 14.75
N MET A 101 6.38 -1.67 13.45
CA MET A 101 6.56 -0.32 12.91
C MET A 101 5.20 0.37 12.76
N GLY A 102 5.17 1.70 12.61
CA GLY A 102 3.96 2.38 12.13
C GLY A 102 3.89 2.37 10.60
N LEU A 103 2.69 2.22 10.00
CA LEU A 103 2.54 2.20 8.54
C LEU A 103 3.16 3.43 7.84
N ALA A 104 3.04 4.61 8.45
CA ALA A 104 3.64 5.83 7.90
C ALA A 104 5.18 5.76 7.86
N SER A 105 5.80 5.16 8.88
CA SER A 105 7.24 4.93 8.93
C SER A 105 7.68 3.96 7.85
N LEU A 106 6.99 2.83 7.68
CA LEU A 106 7.30 1.88 6.61
C LEU A 106 7.10 2.49 5.21
N THR A 107 6.05 3.28 5.02
CA THR A 107 5.80 4.00 3.76
C THR A 107 6.93 4.96 3.44
N TYR A 108 7.45 5.66 4.46
CA TYR A 108 8.58 6.57 4.31
C TYR A 108 9.86 5.82 3.91
N VAL A 109 10.15 4.68 4.55
CA VAL A 109 11.27 3.79 4.19
C VAL A 109 11.16 3.34 2.73
N LEU A 110 9.99 2.88 2.29
CA LEU A 110 9.77 2.47 0.89
C LEU A 110 10.07 3.61 -0.10
N GLN A 111 9.60 4.82 0.19
CA GLN A 111 9.83 5.99 -0.66
C GLN A 111 11.29 6.42 -0.69
N GLU A 112 11.99 6.38 0.44
CA GLU A 112 13.44 6.66 0.48
C GLU A 112 14.26 5.62 -0.26
N ARG A 113 13.72 4.42 -0.46
CA ARG A 113 14.30 3.41 -1.35
C ARG A 113 13.81 3.53 -2.80
N GLY A 114 12.99 4.54 -3.14
CA GLY A 114 12.46 4.74 -4.48
C GLY A 114 11.35 3.76 -4.89
N LEU A 115 10.80 3.02 -3.94
CA LEU A 115 9.71 2.06 -4.12
C LEU A 115 8.38 2.80 -4.00
N ALA A 116 7.85 3.25 -5.14
CA ALA A 116 6.56 3.95 -5.21
C ALA A 116 5.36 3.00 -4.98
N ASP A 117 5.50 1.76 -5.45
CA ASP A 117 4.43 0.77 -5.41
C ASP A 117 4.45 0.03 -4.09
N MET A 118 3.62 0.51 -3.16
CA MET A 118 3.38 -0.20 -1.91
C MET A 118 2.69 -1.54 -2.20
N PRO A 119 3.15 -2.66 -1.62
CA PRO A 119 2.48 -3.95 -1.78
C PRO A 119 1.02 -3.87 -1.33
N LYS A 120 0.10 -4.20 -2.26
CA LYS A 120 -1.34 -4.18 -2.04
C LYS A 120 -1.89 -5.59 -2.02
N LEU A 121 -2.62 -5.90 -0.95
CA LEU A 121 -3.25 -7.20 -0.79
C LEU A 121 -4.27 -7.40 -1.91
N ARG A 122 -4.24 -8.59 -2.54
CA ARG A 122 -5.19 -8.98 -3.59
C ARG A 122 -6.63 -8.94 -3.07
N GLY A 123 -7.60 -8.75 -3.98
CA GLY A 123 -9.01 -8.59 -3.63
C GLY A 123 -9.59 -9.72 -2.77
N ALA A 124 -9.30 -10.98 -3.12
CA ALA A 124 -9.76 -12.15 -2.36
C ALA A 124 -9.24 -12.16 -0.92
N ALA A 125 -7.92 -12.11 -0.73
CA ALA A 125 -7.29 -12.05 0.59
C ALA A 125 -7.74 -10.82 1.40
N ARG A 126 -8.02 -9.68 0.75
CA ARG A 126 -8.61 -8.51 1.41
C ARG A 126 -10.03 -8.77 1.91
N GLY A 127 -10.84 -9.43 1.10
CA GLY A 127 -12.19 -9.86 1.48
C GLY A 127 -12.17 -10.80 2.69
N GLU A 128 -11.29 -11.80 2.67
CA GLU A 128 -11.09 -12.74 3.77
C GLU A 128 -10.67 -12.02 5.06
N ASN A 129 -9.63 -11.18 5.00
CA ASN A 129 -9.19 -10.41 6.16
C ASN A 129 -10.30 -9.51 6.73
N SER A 130 -11.10 -8.90 5.86
CA SER A 130 -12.22 -8.05 6.29
C SER A 130 -13.33 -8.86 6.93
N ARG A 131 -13.66 -10.02 6.36
CA ARG A 131 -14.65 -10.96 6.89
C ARG A 131 -14.23 -11.50 8.24
N ASP A 132 -13.00 -11.98 8.39
CA ASP A 132 -12.47 -12.46 9.66
C ASP A 132 -12.49 -11.35 10.72
N GLY A 133 -12.07 -10.14 10.38
CA GLY A 133 -12.12 -9.00 11.29
C GLY A 133 -13.55 -8.69 11.76
N HIS A 134 -14.51 -8.76 10.85
CA HIS A 134 -15.93 -8.55 11.17
C HIS A 134 -16.50 -9.66 12.05
N LEU A 135 -16.22 -10.92 11.73
CA LEU A 135 -16.64 -12.08 12.52
C LEU A 135 -16.03 -12.05 13.93
N ALA A 136 -14.72 -11.83 14.03
CA ALA A 136 -14.03 -11.72 15.32
C ALA A 136 -14.61 -10.57 16.16
N SER A 137 -14.95 -9.44 15.55
CA SER A 137 -15.59 -8.32 16.27
C SER A 137 -16.97 -8.64 16.84
N ARG A 138 -17.64 -9.68 16.32
CA ARG A 138 -18.91 -10.22 16.82
C ARG A 138 -18.73 -11.35 17.85
N GLY A 139 -17.48 -11.68 18.21
CA GLY A 139 -17.17 -12.71 19.20
C GLY A 139 -16.95 -14.11 18.61
N ASP A 140 -16.77 -14.24 17.30
CA ASP A 140 -16.38 -15.51 16.67
C ASP A 140 -14.92 -15.86 17.02
N ALA A 141 -14.76 -16.90 17.84
CA ALA A 141 -13.46 -17.35 18.34
C ALA A 141 -12.57 -17.95 17.24
N ASP A 142 -13.16 -18.65 16.26
CA ASP A 142 -12.40 -19.25 15.16
C ASP A 142 -11.87 -18.17 14.22
N ALA A 143 -12.66 -17.12 13.98
CA ALA A 143 -12.20 -15.96 13.23
C ALA A 143 -11.06 -15.23 13.96
N ALA A 144 -11.14 -15.09 15.28
CA ALA A 144 -10.06 -14.53 16.07
C ALA A 144 -8.79 -15.38 16.01
N ALA A 145 -8.91 -16.71 16.10
CA ALA A 145 -7.79 -17.65 15.97
C ALA A 145 -7.14 -17.56 14.59
N ARG A 146 -7.93 -17.47 13.49
CA ARG A 146 -7.38 -17.24 12.14
C ARG A 146 -6.64 -15.91 12.01
N ILE A 147 -7.11 -14.86 12.67
CA ILE A 147 -6.40 -13.58 12.71
C ILE A 147 -5.06 -13.75 13.43
N GLU A 148 -5.04 -14.36 14.61
CA GLU A 148 -3.81 -14.52 15.38
C GLU A 148 -2.80 -15.41 14.64
N ALA A 149 -3.23 -16.55 14.09
CA ALA A 149 -2.38 -17.43 13.28
C ALA A 149 -1.74 -16.68 12.09
N ARG A 150 -2.49 -15.79 11.44
CA ARG A 150 -1.94 -14.92 10.38
C ARG A 150 -0.92 -13.93 10.92
N LEU A 151 -1.15 -13.34 12.10
CA LEU A 151 -0.21 -12.40 12.73
C LEU A 151 1.06 -13.11 13.21
N GLU A 152 0.93 -14.32 13.72
CA GLU A 152 2.05 -15.19 14.09
C GLU A 152 2.91 -15.53 12.88
N HIS A 153 2.31 -16.03 11.80
CA HIS A 153 3.01 -16.29 10.55
C HIS A 153 3.69 -15.02 9.98
N GLU A 154 3.06 -13.85 10.08
CA GLU A 154 3.71 -12.57 9.71
C GLU A 154 4.97 -12.28 10.55
N ARG A 155 4.96 -12.56 11.86
CA ARG A 155 6.13 -12.41 12.75
C ARG A 155 7.22 -13.44 12.42
N ASP A 156 6.84 -14.67 12.10
CA ASP A 156 7.76 -15.73 11.72
C ASP A 156 8.48 -15.40 10.42
N LEU A 157 7.75 -14.91 9.40
CA LEU A 157 8.33 -14.40 8.17
C LEU A 157 9.32 -13.26 8.42
N TYR A 158 9.01 -12.36 9.36
CA TYR A 158 9.93 -11.29 9.74
C TYR A 158 11.21 -11.82 10.40
N ALA A 159 11.10 -12.81 11.28
CA ALA A 159 12.25 -13.45 11.90
C ALA A 159 13.15 -14.12 10.85
N VAL A 160 12.55 -14.87 9.90
CA VAL A 160 13.23 -15.48 8.75
C VAL A 160 13.92 -14.42 7.88
N MET A 161 13.22 -13.35 7.51
CA MET A 161 13.80 -12.27 6.69
C MET A 161 14.96 -11.57 7.38
N ARG A 162 14.87 -11.35 8.69
CA ARG A 162 15.94 -10.72 9.46
C ARG A 162 17.19 -11.59 9.50
N ALA A 163 17.04 -12.90 9.69
CA ALA A 163 18.15 -13.85 9.67
C ALA A 163 18.79 -13.94 8.27
N ALA A 164 17.98 -14.06 7.23
CA ALA A 164 18.47 -14.15 5.85
C ALA A 164 19.19 -12.89 5.37
N LEU A 165 18.64 -11.69 5.65
CA LEU A 165 19.26 -10.42 5.26
C LEU A 165 20.59 -10.16 5.98
N ALA A 166 20.82 -10.74 7.15
CA ALA A 166 22.10 -10.63 7.86
C ALA A 166 23.26 -11.33 7.11
N LEU A 167 22.96 -12.28 6.22
CA LEU A 167 23.95 -12.96 5.37
C LEU A 167 24.38 -12.12 4.15
N VAL A 168 23.68 -11.02 3.87
CA VAL A 168 23.96 -10.13 2.73
C VAL A 168 24.30 -8.74 3.26
N PRO A 169 25.55 -8.51 3.72
CA PRO A 169 25.94 -7.25 4.36
C PRO A 169 25.87 -6.05 3.41
N GLU A 170 26.16 -6.27 2.13
CA GLU A 170 26.07 -5.25 1.09
C GLU A 170 24.67 -5.21 0.48
N GLN A 171 23.87 -4.24 0.94
CA GLN A 171 22.54 -4.01 0.41
C GLN A 171 22.54 -2.83 -0.57
N PRO A 172 21.75 -2.89 -1.66
CA PRO A 172 21.62 -1.76 -2.55
C PRO A 172 21.03 -0.56 -1.78
N ALA A 173 21.47 0.66 -2.11
CA ALA A 173 20.97 1.88 -1.46
C ALA A 173 19.48 2.15 -1.78
N THR A 174 19.03 1.74 -2.97
CA THR A 174 17.68 1.93 -3.47
C THR A 174 17.12 0.62 -4.00
N GLY A 175 15.82 0.58 -4.29
CA GLY A 175 15.11 -0.62 -4.73
C GLY A 175 14.86 -1.61 -3.59
N ARG A 176 14.49 -2.85 -3.96
CA ARG A 176 14.30 -3.95 -2.99
C ARG A 176 15.64 -4.42 -2.42
N TYR A 177 15.59 -5.06 -1.26
CA TYR A 177 16.77 -5.66 -0.67
C TYR A 177 17.15 -6.93 -1.43
N ARG A 178 18.45 -7.24 -1.45
CA ARG A 178 18.95 -8.49 -2.03
C ARG A 178 18.82 -9.57 -0.98
N LEU A 179 18.06 -10.61 -1.31
CA LEU A 179 17.98 -11.83 -0.51
C LEU A 179 19.14 -12.76 -0.87
N PRO A 180 19.66 -13.56 0.09
CA PRO A 180 20.70 -14.54 -0.18
C PRO A 180 20.20 -15.62 -1.16
N GLU A 181 21.12 -16.22 -1.90
CA GLU A 181 20.84 -17.39 -2.73
C GLU A 181 20.58 -18.63 -1.84
N ILE A 182 19.82 -19.59 -2.35
CA ILE A 182 19.54 -20.85 -1.65
C ILE A 182 20.86 -21.61 -1.49
N SER A 183 21.36 -21.68 -0.26
CA SER A 183 22.63 -22.31 0.07
C SER A 183 22.55 -23.10 1.40
N PRO A 184 23.48 -24.03 1.66
CA PRO A 184 23.57 -24.71 2.95
C PRO A 184 23.76 -23.74 4.14
N GLU A 185 24.45 -22.62 3.91
CA GLU A 185 24.66 -21.58 4.91
C GLU A 185 23.34 -20.89 5.29
N LEU A 186 22.50 -20.60 4.29
CA LEU A 186 21.15 -20.06 4.52
C LEU A 186 20.28 -21.08 5.27
N ALA A 187 20.32 -22.35 4.88
CA ALA A 187 19.59 -23.42 5.57
C ALA A 187 20.00 -23.52 7.05
N ALA A 188 21.31 -23.46 7.33
CA ALA A 188 21.84 -23.46 8.68
C ALA A 188 21.42 -22.21 9.48
N ALA A 189 21.44 -21.03 8.87
CA ALA A 189 21.00 -19.78 9.50
C ALA A 189 19.50 -19.76 9.82
N LEU A 190 18.70 -20.49 9.04
CA LEU A 190 17.25 -20.62 9.23
C LEU A 190 16.86 -21.85 10.06
N ALA A 191 17.83 -22.62 10.58
CA ALA A 191 17.57 -23.74 11.46
C ALA A 191 16.89 -23.26 12.75
N GLY A 192 15.69 -23.78 13.02
CA GLY A 192 14.88 -23.40 14.19
C GLY A 192 13.77 -22.40 13.90
N HIS A 193 13.66 -21.89 12.66
CA HIS A 193 12.49 -21.12 12.24
C HIS A 193 11.35 -22.03 11.75
N PRO A 194 10.09 -21.58 11.80
CA PRO A 194 8.94 -22.37 11.32
C PRO A 194 9.08 -22.76 9.84
N PRO A 195 8.88 -24.04 9.50
CA PRO A 195 9.18 -24.55 8.16
C PRO A 195 8.27 -23.95 7.07
N ASP A 196 7.04 -23.61 7.41
CA ASP A 196 6.08 -22.94 6.53
C ASP A 196 6.52 -21.51 6.20
N ALA A 197 7.04 -20.76 7.18
CA ALA A 197 7.60 -19.43 6.98
C ALA A 197 8.88 -19.48 6.13
N VAL A 198 9.74 -20.49 6.36
CA VAL A 198 10.95 -20.71 5.57
C VAL A 198 10.62 -21.08 4.12
N ASP A 199 9.71 -22.03 3.88
CA ASP A 199 9.31 -22.44 2.53
C ASP A 199 8.63 -21.29 1.79
N ARG A 200 7.80 -20.49 2.49
CA ARG A 200 7.17 -19.32 1.91
C ARG A 200 8.20 -18.27 1.46
N ALA A 201 9.23 -18.05 2.25
CA ALA A 201 10.29 -17.07 2.00
C ALA A 201 11.32 -17.54 0.96
N PHE A 202 11.72 -18.81 1.03
CA PHE A 202 12.76 -19.45 0.25
C PHE A 202 12.26 -20.82 -0.26
N PRO A 203 11.38 -20.84 -1.28
CA PRO A 203 10.81 -22.08 -1.78
C PRO A 203 11.91 -23.06 -2.23
N GLY A 204 11.86 -24.29 -1.71
CA GLY A 204 12.83 -25.35 -2.04
C GLY A 204 14.14 -25.30 -1.25
N LEU A 205 14.28 -24.43 -0.25
CA LEU A 205 15.42 -24.46 0.67
C LEU A 205 15.36 -25.67 1.61
N LEU A 206 14.17 -25.93 2.16
CA LEU A 206 13.97 -27.12 2.97
C LEU A 206 13.88 -28.32 2.04
N PRO A 207 14.55 -29.45 2.36
CA PRO A 207 14.29 -30.69 1.65
C PRO A 207 12.79 -30.92 1.79
N ARG A 208 12.08 -31.00 0.66
CA ARG A 208 10.72 -31.54 0.69
C ARG A 208 10.90 -32.89 1.35
N GLY A 209 10.36 -33.04 2.56
CA GLY A 209 10.21 -34.36 3.13
C GLY A 209 9.62 -35.17 2.01
N VAL A 210 10.34 -36.18 1.53
CA VAL A 210 9.74 -37.20 0.70
C VAL A 210 8.55 -37.59 1.54
N GLU A 211 7.33 -37.24 1.10
CA GLU A 211 6.13 -37.73 1.74
C GLU A 211 6.35 -39.23 1.79
N GLU A 212 6.75 -39.75 2.95
CA GLU A 212 6.90 -41.18 3.12
C GLU A 212 5.55 -41.70 2.64
N PRO A 213 5.54 -42.56 1.60
CA PRO A 213 4.29 -43.05 1.04
C PRO A 213 3.51 -43.57 2.24
N VAL A 214 2.45 -42.83 2.59
CA VAL A 214 1.64 -43.16 3.75
C VAL A 214 1.14 -44.55 3.43
N ASP A 215 1.68 -45.55 4.14
CA ASP A 215 1.41 -46.96 3.86
C ASP A 215 -0.11 -47.14 3.81
N ALA A 216 -0.65 -47.18 2.59
CA ALA A 216 -2.07 -47.29 2.31
C ALA A 216 -2.66 -48.60 2.86
N GLU A 217 -1.82 -49.49 3.40
CA GLU A 217 -2.22 -50.73 4.05
C GLU A 217 -2.63 -50.56 5.53
N ARG A 218 -2.37 -49.43 6.19
CA ARG A 218 -2.74 -49.26 7.62
C ARG A 218 -4.11 -48.60 7.86
N GLU A 219 -4.77 -48.11 6.82
CA GLU A 219 -6.13 -47.51 6.90
C GLU A 219 -7.27 -48.54 6.72
N ALA A 220 -6.96 -49.83 6.60
CA ALA A 220 -7.97 -50.89 6.46
C ALA A 220 -8.40 -51.57 7.78
N ALA A 221 -7.85 -51.19 8.94
CA ALA A 221 -8.05 -51.96 10.18
C ALA A 221 -8.40 -51.14 11.44
N ALA A 222 -8.91 -49.91 11.31
CA ALA A 222 -9.46 -49.18 12.44
C ALA A 222 -11.00 -49.37 12.49
N PRO A 223 -11.56 -50.10 13.48
CA PRO A 223 -13.01 -50.11 13.69
C PRO A 223 -13.50 -48.69 14.06
N PRO A 224 -14.76 -48.34 13.72
CA PRO A 224 -15.31 -47.02 14.01
C PRO A 224 -15.33 -46.78 15.52
N ALA A 225 -14.45 -45.92 16.01
CA ALA A 225 -14.53 -45.42 17.37
C ALA A 225 -15.70 -44.44 17.46
N GLU A 226 -16.72 -44.83 18.23
CA GLU A 226 -17.79 -43.95 18.69
C GLU A 226 -17.17 -42.67 19.26
N SER A 227 -17.53 -41.54 18.65
CA SER A 227 -17.14 -40.22 19.17
C SER A 227 -17.80 -40.00 20.54
N PRO A 228 -17.02 -39.82 21.62
CA PRO A 228 -17.60 -39.36 22.87
C PRO A 228 -18.14 -37.95 22.66
N ALA A 229 -19.40 -37.74 23.05
CA ALA A 229 -20.06 -36.45 23.05
C ALA A 229 -19.21 -35.42 23.82
N ILE A 230 -18.73 -34.40 23.11
CA ILE A 230 -18.05 -33.25 23.72
C ILE A 230 -19.10 -32.54 24.58
N PRO A 231 -18.91 -32.43 25.91
CA PRO A 231 -19.80 -31.64 26.74
C PRO A 231 -19.70 -30.18 26.28
N VAL A 232 -20.86 -29.62 25.92
CA VAL A 232 -21.04 -28.20 25.63
C VAL A 232 -20.62 -27.43 26.88
N ALA A 233 -19.41 -26.87 26.87
CA ALA A 233 -18.95 -25.93 27.88
C ALA A 233 -19.72 -24.61 27.72
N GLN A 234 -20.96 -24.59 28.20
CA GLN A 234 -21.64 -23.37 28.61
C GLN A 234 -21.03 -22.94 29.95
N GLU A 235 -20.10 -22.00 29.95
CA GLU A 235 -19.92 -20.98 31.00
C GLU A 235 -18.62 -20.21 30.78
N SER A 236 -18.70 -19.11 30.02
CA SER A 236 -17.82 -17.91 30.16
C SER A 236 -18.27 -16.73 29.29
N ALA A 237 -19.54 -16.68 28.87
CA ALA A 237 -20.09 -15.60 28.03
C ALA A 237 -20.76 -14.46 28.83
N MET A 238 -20.31 -14.17 30.06
CA MET A 238 -20.94 -13.16 30.93
C MET A 238 -20.15 -11.87 31.16
N LEU A 239 -18.92 -11.70 30.66
CA LEU A 239 -18.11 -10.49 30.99
C LEU A 239 -17.64 -9.61 29.82
N SER A 240 -18.23 -9.74 28.62
CA SER A 240 -17.99 -8.74 27.57
C SER A 240 -19.21 -8.46 26.69
N ARG A 241 -20.38 -8.28 27.31
CA ARG A 241 -21.43 -7.48 26.69
C ARG A 241 -21.00 -6.01 26.73
N ARG A 242 -20.16 -5.59 25.79
CA ARG A 242 -19.98 -4.15 25.53
C ARG A 242 -21.37 -3.54 25.31
N PRO A 243 -21.70 -2.42 25.98
CA PRO A 243 -23.04 -1.85 25.92
C PRO A 243 -23.42 -1.61 24.45
N ARG A 244 -24.55 -2.20 24.06
CA ARG A 244 -25.19 -1.98 22.76
C ARG A 244 -25.28 -0.48 22.54
N HIS A 245 -24.68 0.00 21.45
CA HIS A 245 -24.79 1.34 20.87
C HIS A 245 -25.59 2.31 21.75
N SER A 246 -24.90 3.00 22.67
CA SER A 246 -25.45 4.21 23.26
C SER A 246 -25.99 5.05 22.11
N ARG A 247 -27.29 5.38 22.17
CA ARG A 247 -27.86 6.38 21.25
C ARG A 247 -26.92 7.57 21.33
N LEU A 248 -26.41 7.99 20.17
CA LEU A 248 -25.63 9.21 20.09
C LEU A 248 -26.39 10.32 20.82
N PRO A 249 -25.67 11.18 21.56
CA PRO A 249 -26.29 12.40 22.05
C PRO A 249 -26.93 13.14 20.88
N ASP A 250 -28.03 13.83 21.15
CA ASP A 250 -28.65 14.67 20.14
C ASP A 250 -27.72 15.81 19.68
N GLU A 251 -28.04 16.44 18.55
CA GLU A 251 -27.20 17.49 17.98
C GLU A 251 -26.92 18.63 18.96
N ALA A 252 -27.92 19.01 19.77
CA ALA A 252 -27.79 20.05 20.78
C ALA A 252 -26.75 19.67 21.84
N THR A 253 -26.79 18.43 22.35
CA THR A 253 -25.83 17.91 23.31
C THR A 253 -24.43 17.81 22.71
N ILE A 254 -24.31 17.41 21.44
CA ILE A 254 -23.02 17.36 20.74
C ILE A 254 -22.40 18.76 20.65
N ARG A 255 -23.19 19.78 20.28
CA ARG A 255 -22.72 21.17 20.20
C ARG A 255 -22.25 21.68 21.56
N LEU A 256 -23.04 21.46 22.62
CA LEU A 256 -22.70 21.84 23.99
C LEU A 256 -21.40 21.18 24.45
N GLN A 257 -21.29 19.87 24.29
CA GLN A 257 -20.10 19.13 24.73
C GLN A 257 -18.85 19.46 23.90
N TRP A 258 -19.01 19.84 22.63
CA TRP A 258 -17.90 20.33 21.83
C TRP A 258 -17.38 21.69 22.31
N THR A 259 -18.28 22.58 22.74
CA THR A 259 -17.87 23.87 23.34
C THR A 259 -17.16 23.68 24.68
N GLU A 260 -17.59 22.72 25.49
CA GLU A 260 -16.93 22.38 26.76
C GLU A 260 -15.57 21.69 26.55
N THR A 261 -15.48 20.79 25.57
CA THR A 261 -14.29 19.96 25.37
C THR A 261 -14.06 19.72 23.88
N PRO A 262 -13.33 20.61 23.18
CA PRO A 262 -13.04 20.47 21.75
C PRO A 262 -11.94 19.43 21.47
N ASN A 263 -12.02 18.27 22.13
CA ASN A 263 -11.11 17.14 22.00
C ASN A 263 -11.89 15.88 21.59
N VAL A 264 -11.61 15.42 20.37
CA VAL A 264 -12.28 14.28 19.75
C VAL A 264 -12.05 12.97 20.51
N SER A 265 -10.88 12.77 21.12
CA SER A 265 -10.59 11.55 21.89
C SER A 265 -11.44 11.49 23.16
N THR A 266 -11.57 12.61 23.87
CA THR A 266 -12.39 12.69 25.09
C THR A 266 -13.87 12.49 24.79
N LEU A 267 -14.37 13.07 23.70
CA LEU A 267 -15.76 12.85 23.28
C LEU A 267 -16.04 11.41 22.83
N ALA A 268 -15.10 10.79 22.13
CA ALA A 268 -15.21 9.39 21.71
C ALA A 268 -15.35 8.45 22.91
N GLU A 269 -14.53 8.65 23.93
CA GLU A 269 -14.60 7.92 25.19
C GLU A 269 -15.91 8.20 25.93
N ARG A 270 -16.30 9.48 26.07
CA ARG A 270 -17.55 9.90 26.73
C ARG A 270 -18.79 9.29 26.08
N TRP A 271 -18.83 9.22 24.75
CA TRP A 271 -19.98 8.68 24.02
C TRP A 271 -19.93 7.17 23.83
N GLY A 272 -18.80 6.52 24.13
CA GLY A 272 -18.58 5.10 23.84
C GLY A 272 -18.55 4.80 22.34
N VAL A 273 -18.08 5.73 21.51
CA VAL A 273 -18.00 5.57 20.04
C VAL A 273 -16.57 5.73 19.53
N SER A 274 -16.31 5.36 18.27
CA SER A 274 -14.97 5.51 17.70
C SER A 274 -14.64 6.97 17.36
N ARG A 275 -13.36 7.37 17.44
CA ARG A 275 -12.89 8.72 17.06
C ARG A 275 -13.28 9.11 15.63
N CYS A 276 -13.18 8.18 14.68
CA CYS A 276 -13.60 8.40 13.29
C CYS A 276 -15.09 8.77 13.19
N TYR A 277 -15.93 8.16 14.03
CA TYR A 277 -17.36 8.46 14.07
C TYR A 277 -17.63 9.86 14.62
N VAL A 278 -16.93 10.26 15.69
CA VAL A 278 -16.98 11.64 16.22
C VAL A 278 -16.56 12.65 15.15
N TYR A 279 -15.43 12.42 14.46
CA TYR A 279 -14.98 13.29 13.36
C TYR A 279 -16.04 13.45 12.27
N GLY A 280 -16.67 12.36 11.84
CA GLY A 280 -17.73 12.41 10.83
C GLY A 280 -18.94 13.22 11.28
N THR A 281 -19.33 13.09 12.55
CA THR A 281 -20.46 13.85 13.11
C THR A 281 -20.13 15.32 13.30
N LEU A 282 -18.97 15.68 13.87
CA LEU A 282 -18.54 17.07 14.00
C LEU A 282 -18.43 17.76 12.63
N LYS A 283 -17.87 17.06 11.63
CA LYS A 283 -17.78 17.56 10.25
C LYS A 283 -19.17 17.82 9.65
N ARG A 284 -20.14 16.93 9.83
CA ARG A 284 -21.52 17.11 9.35
C ARG A 284 -22.23 18.29 10.01
N LEU A 285 -21.94 18.55 11.29
CA LEU A 285 -22.50 19.67 12.04
C LEU A 285 -21.79 21.01 11.78
N GLY A 286 -20.75 21.04 10.94
CA GLY A 286 -19.93 22.23 10.70
C GLY A 286 -19.06 22.65 11.89
N LEU A 287 -18.92 21.78 12.90
CA LEU A 287 -18.13 22.04 14.10
C LEU A 287 -16.65 21.77 13.78
N ARG A 288 -15.91 22.85 13.53
CA ARG A 288 -14.44 22.80 13.45
C ARG A 288 -13.86 22.98 14.84
N ARG A 289 -12.61 22.53 15.02
CA ARG A 289 -11.85 22.88 16.24
C ARG A 289 -11.83 24.41 16.30
N PRO A 290 -12.21 25.03 17.42
CA PRO A 290 -11.99 26.45 17.60
C PRO A 290 -10.53 26.71 17.23
N ASP A 291 -10.28 27.67 16.34
CA ASP A 291 -8.91 28.03 16.00
C ASP A 291 -8.16 28.21 17.30
N ALA A 292 -7.03 27.52 17.45
CA ALA A 292 -6.22 27.66 18.64
C ALA A 292 -6.00 29.17 18.82
N PRO A 293 -6.22 29.72 20.04
CA PRO A 293 -6.01 31.14 20.27
C PRO A 293 -4.65 31.49 19.69
N ALA A 294 -4.61 32.50 18.82
CA ALA A 294 -3.41 32.89 18.10
C ALA A 294 -2.27 32.88 19.10
N VAL A 295 -1.31 31.97 18.90
CA VAL A 295 -0.15 31.86 19.78
C VAL A 295 0.40 33.28 19.87
N PRO A 296 0.46 33.90 21.07
CA PRO A 296 0.94 35.26 21.19
C PRO A 296 2.27 35.31 20.46
N ALA A 297 2.37 36.22 19.50
CA ALA A 297 3.55 36.33 18.65
C ALA A 297 4.77 36.26 19.55
N LEU A 298 5.61 35.24 19.34
CA LEU A 298 6.89 35.16 20.03
C LEU A 298 7.55 36.53 19.87
N PRO A 299 8.07 37.14 20.95
CA PRO A 299 8.74 38.42 20.85
C PRO A 299 9.77 38.31 19.73
N ALA A 300 9.77 39.30 18.83
CA ALA A 300 10.68 39.33 17.70
C ALA A 300 12.09 38.98 18.19
N PRO A 301 12.77 37.99 17.57
CA PRO A 301 14.10 37.61 18.00
C PRO A 301 14.96 38.86 18.04
N ALA A 302 15.56 39.13 19.21
CA ALA A 302 16.52 40.21 19.35
C ALA A 302 17.57 40.05 18.24
N PRO A 303 18.00 41.15 17.58
CA PRO A 303 18.92 41.09 16.46
C PRO A 303 20.16 40.30 16.88
N ALA A 304 20.31 39.10 16.32
CA ALA A 304 21.49 38.28 16.54
C ALA A 304 22.68 39.05 15.97
N ALA A 305 23.71 39.24 16.78
CA ALA A 305 24.97 39.82 16.34
C ALA A 305 25.46 39.05 15.11
N GLU A 306 25.80 39.79 14.06
CA GLU A 306 26.35 39.27 12.81
C GLU A 306 27.66 38.52 13.11
N VAL A 307 27.59 37.18 13.16
CA VAL A 307 28.78 36.35 13.06
C VAL A 307 28.95 36.01 11.59
N THR A 308 29.65 36.89 10.87
CA THR A 308 30.09 36.69 9.49
C THR A 308 31.18 35.63 9.45
N ASN A 309 30.79 34.35 9.39
CA ASN A 309 31.64 33.25 8.96
C ASN A 309 31.01 32.58 7.74
N VAL A 310 30.99 33.30 6.62
CA VAL A 310 30.67 32.74 5.30
C VAL A 310 31.95 32.77 4.49
N VAL A 311 32.60 31.62 4.36
CA VAL A 311 33.65 31.40 3.36
C VAL A 311 32.97 31.38 2.00
N ALA A 312 33.34 32.31 1.13
CA ALA A 312 32.84 32.37 -0.24
C ALA A 312 33.15 31.04 -0.97
N PHE A 313 32.11 30.35 -1.40
CA PHE A 313 32.24 29.17 -2.24
C PHE A 313 32.47 29.65 -3.67
N THR A 314 33.67 29.46 -4.22
CA THR A 314 33.96 29.72 -5.62
C THR A 314 33.45 28.54 -6.45
N PRO A 315 32.38 28.68 -7.26
CA PRO A 315 31.90 27.60 -8.10
C PRO A 315 32.95 27.29 -9.17
N ALA A 316 33.33 26.01 -9.29
CA ALA A 316 34.16 25.55 -10.39
C ALA A 316 33.45 25.77 -11.74
N PRO A 317 34.17 26.12 -12.81
CA PRO A 317 33.57 26.36 -14.12
C PRO A 317 32.90 25.09 -14.64
N HIS A 318 31.61 25.21 -14.98
CA HIS A 318 30.85 24.17 -15.63
C HIS A 318 31.53 23.78 -16.95
N ALA A 319 32.00 22.54 -17.05
CA ALA A 319 32.40 21.95 -18.31
C ALA A 319 31.17 21.85 -19.22
N GLU A 320 31.29 22.43 -20.42
CA GLU A 320 30.32 22.37 -21.49
C GLU A 320 30.07 20.90 -21.87
N PRO A 321 28.81 20.42 -21.95
CA PRO A 321 28.53 19.03 -22.25
C PRO A 321 28.90 18.72 -23.70
N ALA A 322 29.68 17.65 -23.88
CA ALA A 322 30.07 17.14 -25.20
C ALA A 322 28.84 16.79 -26.06
N PRO A 323 28.91 17.01 -27.39
CA PRO A 323 27.81 16.70 -28.30
C PRO A 323 27.49 15.20 -28.31
N VAL A 324 26.22 14.90 -28.09
CA VAL A 324 25.68 13.53 -28.12
C VAL A 324 25.75 12.99 -29.55
N PRO A 325 26.35 11.80 -29.79
CA PRO A 325 26.41 11.22 -31.13
C PRO A 325 25.00 10.88 -31.64
N ALA A 326 24.69 11.38 -32.84
CA ALA A 326 23.43 11.18 -33.55
C ALA A 326 23.32 9.76 -34.11
N THR A 327 23.09 8.75 -33.25
CA THR A 327 22.68 7.41 -33.68
C THR A 327 21.91 6.73 -32.55
N VAL A 328 20.65 7.13 -32.36
CA VAL A 328 19.68 6.36 -31.57
C VAL A 328 18.60 5.89 -32.52
N ALA A 329 18.65 4.60 -32.87
CA ALA A 329 17.61 3.93 -33.63
C ALA A 329 16.27 3.99 -32.85
N PRO A 330 15.12 4.13 -33.54
CA PRO A 330 13.82 4.17 -32.89
C PRO A 330 13.54 2.86 -32.16
N ARG A 331 13.23 2.97 -30.87
CA ARG A 331 12.76 1.88 -30.00
C ARG A 331 11.50 1.26 -30.62
N ALA A 332 11.54 -0.05 -30.84
CA ALA A 332 10.40 -0.84 -31.27
C ALA A 332 9.21 -0.63 -30.32
N THR A 333 8.07 -0.27 -30.90
CA THR A 333 6.78 -0.21 -30.21
C THR A 333 6.39 -1.61 -29.75
N VAL A 334 6.29 -1.79 -28.43
CA VAL A 334 5.77 -3.02 -27.83
C VAL A 334 4.27 -3.12 -28.14
N GLN A 335 3.90 -3.96 -29.11
CA GLN A 335 2.52 -4.37 -29.35
C GLN A 335 2.07 -5.26 -28.19
N TRP A 336 1.06 -4.80 -27.44
CA TRP A 336 0.35 -5.60 -26.46
C TRP A 336 -0.73 -6.43 -27.16
N ASP A 337 -0.34 -7.51 -27.83
CA ASP A 337 -1.27 -8.57 -28.24
C ASP A 337 -1.47 -9.54 -27.07
N VAL A 338 -2.28 -9.13 -26.09
CA VAL A 338 -2.83 -10.07 -25.09
C VAL A 338 -4.30 -10.28 -25.44
N ALA A 339 -4.56 -11.31 -26.23
CA ALA A 339 -5.91 -11.75 -26.58
C ALA A 339 -6.64 -12.20 -25.30
N PHE A 340 -7.62 -11.42 -24.86
CA PHE A 340 -8.64 -11.86 -23.92
C PHE A 340 -9.90 -12.19 -24.74
N PRO A 341 -10.17 -13.46 -25.07
CA PRO A 341 -11.14 -13.87 -26.11
C PRO A 341 -12.62 -13.63 -25.77
N ASN A 342 -12.92 -12.75 -24.82
CA ASN A 342 -14.28 -12.43 -24.36
C ASN A 342 -14.46 -10.94 -23.97
N ARG A 343 -13.45 -10.09 -24.18
CA ARG A 343 -13.54 -8.67 -23.82
C ARG A 343 -13.84 -7.85 -25.07
N LEU A 344 -15.02 -7.23 -25.12
CA LEU A 344 -15.33 -6.21 -26.13
C LEU A 344 -14.16 -5.24 -26.25
N GLY A 345 -13.77 -4.94 -27.49
CA GLY A 345 -12.83 -3.87 -27.77
C GLY A 345 -13.32 -2.53 -27.21
N LEU A 346 -12.41 -1.57 -27.05
CA LEU A 346 -12.77 -0.25 -26.55
C LEU A 346 -13.85 0.42 -27.42
N ASP A 347 -13.78 0.25 -28.74
CA ASP A 347 -14.75 0.80 -29.69
C ASP A 347 -16.16 0.22 -29.49
N ASP A 348 -16.25 -1.08 -29.22
CA ASP A 348 -17.51 -1.76 -28.94
C ASP A 348 -18.09 -1.33 -27.58
N LEU A 349 -17.23 -1.06 -26.58
CA LEU A 349 -17.68 -0.49 -25.31
C LEU A 349 -18.20 0.94 -25.48
N VAL A 350 -17.54 1.78 -26.29
CA VAL A 350 -18.05 3.12 -26.63
C VAL A 350 -19.40 3.03 -27.33
N LEU A 351 -19.55 2.08 -28.26
CA LEU A 351 -20.82 1.81 -28.94
C LEU A 351 -21.90 1.39 -27.93
N ALA A 352 -21.56 0.52 -26.98
CA ALA A 352 -22.50 0.07 -25.94
C ALA A 352 -22.94 1.23 -25.02
N VAL A 353 -22.02 2.13 -24.63
CA VAL A 353 -22.39 3.33 -23.85
C VAL A 353 -23.30 4.26 -24.66
N ALA A 354 -22.98 4.53 -25.92
CA ALA A 354 -23.81 5.37 -26.78
C ALA A 354 -25.21 4.76 -27.02
N LEU A 355 -25.28 3.43 -27.20
CA LEU A 355 -26.54 2.70 -27.34
C LEU A 355 -27.37 2.77 -26.05
N SER A 356 -26.75 2.58 -24.89
CA SER A 356 -27.38 2.71 -23.57
C SER A 356 -27.98 4.10 -23.39
N GLN A 357 -27.23 5.16 -23.69
CA GLN A 357 -27.70 6.54 -23.55
C GLN A 357 -28.84 6.89 -24.51
N ARG A 358 -28.76 6.46 -25.78
CA ARG A 358 -29.74 6.84 -26.80
C ARG A 358 -31.04 6.04 -26.69
N ALA A 359 -30.96 4.77 -26.32
CA ALA A 359 -32.10 3.86 -26.27
C ALA A 359 -32.67 3.64 -24.87
N GLY A 360 -32.04 4.20 -23.82
CA GLY A 360 -32.44 3.97 -22.43
C GLY A 360 -32.20 2.54 -21.96
N LEU A 361 -31.31 1.79 -22.62
CA LEU A 361 -30.98 0.40 -22.26
C LEU A 361 -30.05 0.38 -21.05
N GLY A 362 -30.20 -0.65 -20.21
CA GLY A 362 -29.22 -0.95 -19.17
C GLY A 362 -27.84 -1.26 -19.77
N ALA A 363 -26.76 -0.94 -19.06
CA ALA A 363 -25.38 -1.12 -19.55
C ALA A 363 -25.09 -2.56 -20.00
N ASP A 364 -25.55 -3.57 -19.25
CA ASP A 364 -25.36 -4.99 -19.58
C ASP A 364 -26.14 -5.40 -20.84
N GLU A 365 -27.31 -4.80 -21.07
CA GLU A 365 -28.15 -5.06 -22.24
C GLU A 365 -27.54 -4.44 -23.49
N ALA A 366 -26.99 -3.22 -23.37
CA ALA A 366 -26.26 -2.59 -24.45
C ALA A 366 -24.97 -3.35 -24.80
N ILE A 367 -24.21 -3.83 -23.81
CA ILE A 367 -23.02 -4.67 -24.03
C ILE A 367 -23.41 -5.98 -24.74
N ARG A 368 -24.51 -6.62 -24.32
CA ARG A 368 -25.02 -7.85 -24.95
C ARG A 368 -25.41 -7.60 -26.41
N PHE A 369 -26.07 -6.48 -26.69
CA PHE A 369 -26.45 -6.08 -28.04
C PHE A 369 -25.22 -5.89 -28.94
N VAL A 370 -24.22 -5.14 -28.48
CA VAL A 370 -22.99 -4.90 -29.27
C VAL A 370 -22.19 -6.19 -29.49
N ARG A 371 -22.16 -7.10 -28.50
CA ARG A 371 -21.55 -8.43 -28.70
C ARG A 371 -22.26 -9.24 -29.79
N ALA A 372 -23.59 -9.23 -29.80
CA ALA A 372 -24.36 -9.92 -30.83
C ALA A 372 -24.12 -9.34 -32.22
N ASP A 373 -24.02 -8.00 -32.33
CA ASP A 373 -23.70 -7.32 -33.58
C ASP A 373 -22.28 -7.62 -34.07
N ALA A 374 -21.28 -7.58 -33.18
CA ALA A 374 -19.90 -7.92 -33.49
C ALA A 374 -19.77 -9.37 -33.99
N ALA A 375 -20.43 -10.31 -33.31
CA ALA A 375 -20.46 -11.71 -33.70
C ALA A 375 -21.14 -11.92 -35.07
N ALA A 376 -22.26 -11.25 -35.34
CA ALA A 376 -22.95 -11.29 -36.63
C ALA A 376 -22.10 -10.70 -37.77
N ALA A 377 -21.28 -9.69 -37.47
CA ALA A 377 -20.33 -9.10 -38.41
C ALA A 377 -19.05 -9.92 -38.62
N GLY A 378 -18.91 -11.09 -37.97
CA GLY A 378 -17.69 -11.89 -38.01
C GLY A 378 -16.49 -11.24 -37.31
N ARG A 379 -16.71 -10.19 -36.51
CA ARG A 379 -15.70 -9.60 -35.64
C ARG A 379 -15.65 -10.47 -34.39
N GLN A 380 -14.70 -11.40 -34.32
CA GLN A 380 -14.43 -12.13 -33.07
C GLN A 380 -14.07 -11.09 -31.98
N ALA A 381 -14.80 -11.15 -30.87
CA ALA A 381 -14.69 -10.20 -29.76
C ALA A 381 -13.44 -10.40 -28.92
#